data_AF-A0A2N3B6I4-F1
#
_entry.id   AF-A0A2N3B6I4-F1
#
_cell.length_a   1.000
_cell.length_b   1.000
_cell.length_c   1.000
_cell.angle_alpha   90.00
_cell.angle_beta   90.00
_cell.angle_gamma   90.00
#
_symmetry.space_group_name_H-M   'P 1'
#
loop_
_entity.id
_entity.type
_entity.pdbx_description
1 polymer ?
#
loop_
_entity_poly.entity_id
_entity_poly.type
_entity_poly.pdbx_seq_one_letter_code
_entity_poly.pdbx_strand_id
1 'polypeptide(L)'
;MFDIGWAELMVIGSLALIVVGPRDLPKLLRSLGQYVAQARGMAREFQRSMEDAAREADISQLKGVRDVANDLRSLNKRPFETIKPSPNVKPAATPATAPAPVAEPNPVTAPSPVASAQAAAPAARASDDPA
;
A
#
# COMPACT_ATOMS: atom_id res chain seq x y z
N MET A 1 -16.77 -5.55 -8.00
CA MET A 1 -16.49 -6.17 -9.31
C MET A 1 -15.15 -6.91 -9.28
N PHE A 2 -14.93 -7.73 -8.25
CA PHE A 2 -13.85 -8.72 -8.22
C PHE A 2 -14.49 -10.08 -8.53
N ASP A 3 -14.83 -10.29 -9.79
CA ASP A 3 -15.29 -11.57 -10.28
C ASP A 3 -14.06 -12.46 -10.51
N ILE A 4 -13.32 -12.75 -9.43
CA ILE A 4 -12.20 -13.71 -9.51
C ILE A 4 -12.84 -15.09 -9.56
N GLY A 5 -13.15 -15.51 -10.78
CA GLY A 5 -13.67 -16.83 -11.08
C GLY A 5 -12.56 -17.88 -11.11
N TRP A 6 -12.98 -19.13 -11.27
CA TRP A 6 -12.05 -20.24 -11.48
C TRP A 6 -11.20 -20.05 -12.75
N ALA A 7 -11.77 -19.38 -13.77
CA ALA A 7 -11.09 -19.04 -15.01
C ALA A 7 -9.96 -18.01 -14.80
N GLU A 8 -10.21 -16.88 -14.13
CA GLU A 8 -9.14 -15.91 -13.80
C GLU A 8 -8.01 -16.54 -12.99
N LEU A 9 -8.34 -17.39 -12.00
CA LEU A 9 -7.31 -18.07 -11.20
C LEU A 9 -6.41 -18.97 -12.05
N MET A 10 -6.96 -19.65 -13.06
CA MET A 10 -6.16 -20.46 -13.99
C MET A 10 -5.24 -19.60 -14.86
N VAL A 11 -5.72 -18.45 -15.33
CA VAL A 11 -4.92 -17.51 -16.14
C VAL A 11 -3.78 -16.94 -15.32
N ILE A 12 -4.07 -16.44 -14.11
CA ILE A 12 -3.06 -15.88 -13.19
C ILE A 12 -2.09 -16.97 -12.75
N GLY A 13 -2.58 -18.18 -12.44
CA GLY A 13 -1.75 -19.33 -12.10
C GLY A 13 -0.78 -19.67 -13.23
N SER A 14 -1.26 -19.73 -14.48
CA SER A 14 -0.42 -20.01 -15.65
C SER A 14 0.65 -18.92 -15.86
N LEU A 15 0.28 -17.65 -15.75
CA LEU A 15 1.23 -16.53 -15.84
C LEU A 15 2.28 -16.59 -14.72
N ALA A 16 1.86 -16.89 -13.49
CA ALA A 16 2.77 -17.03 -12.37
C ALA A 16 3.75 -18.20 -12.59
N LEU A 17 3.31 -19.33 -13.15
CA LEU A 17 4.19 -20.44 -13.51
C LEU A 17 5.21 -20.04 -14.59
N ILE A 18 4.86 -19.18 -15.55
CA ILE A 18 5.77 -18.72 -16.60
C ILE A 18 6.79 -17.73 -16.04
N VAL A 19 6.34 -16.73 -15.27
CA VAL A 19 7.18 -15.64 -14.76
C VAL A 19 8.12 -16.13 -13.66
N VAL A 20 7.60 -16.91 -12.72
CA VAL A 20 8.33 -17.38 -11.54
C VAL A 20 8.95 -18.75 -11.76
N GLY A 21 8.31 -19.58 -12.58
CA GLY A 21 8.71 -20.97 -12.78
C GLY A 21 7.87 -21.95 -11.93
N PRO A 22 7.51 -23.13 -12.48
CA PRO A 22 6.67 -24.11 -11.79
C PRO A 22 7.32 -24.74 -10.55
N ARG A 23 8.65 -24.70 -10.45
CA ARG A 23 9.42 -25.26 -9.34
C ARG A 23 9.58 -24.29 -8.18
N ASP A 24 9.48 -22.98 -8.44
CA ASP A 24 9.80 -21.94 -7.45
C ASP A 24 8.54 -21.30 -6.86
N LEU A 25 7.44 -21.25 -7.61
CA LEU A 25 6.12 -20.87 -7.08
C LEU A 25 5.71 -21.64 -5.81
N PRO A 26 5.78 -23.00 -5.74
CA PRO A 26 5.43 -23.72 -4.53
C PRO A 26 6.37 -23.43 -3.35
N LYS A 27 7.66 -23.17 -3.61
CA LYS A 27 8.62 -22.78 -2.56
C LYS A 27 8.27 -21.40 -2.01
N LEU A 28 7.96 -20.44 -2.87
CA LEU A 28 7.56 -19.08 -2.48
C LEU A 28 6.27 -19.07 -1.69
N LEU A 29 5.25 -19.83 -2.13
CA LEU A 29 4.01 -19.98 -1.36
C LEU A 29 4.26 -20.58 0.02
N ARG A 30 5.18 -21.55 0.13
CA ARG A 30 5.54 -22.15 1.41
C ARG A 30 6.27 -21.16 2.33
N SER A 31 7.19 -20.36 1.80
CA SER A 31 7.86 -19.30 2.56
C SER A 31 6.88 -18.21 2.99
N LEU A 32 6.10 -17.66 2.06
CA LEU A 32 5.09 -16.64 2.35
C LEU A 32 4.04 -17.17 3.34
N GLY A 33 3.63 -18.43 3.17
CA GLY A 33 2.71 -19.11 4.07
C GLY A 33 3.25 -19.23 5.49
N GLN A 34 4.55 -19.47 5.68
CA GLN A 34 5.16 -19.48 7.02
C GLN A 34 5.12 -18.11 7.69
N TYR A 35 5.44 -17.04 6.94
CA TYR A 35 5.33 -15.66 7.45
C TYR A 35 3.89 -15.31 7.84
N VAL A 36 2.93 -15.62 6.97
CA VAL A 36 1.50 -15.41 7.24
C VAL A 36 1.05 -16.26 8.43
N ALA A 37 1.50 -17.51 8.54
CA ALA A 37 1.14 -18.39 9.66
C ALA A 37 1.68 -17.87 10.98
N GLN A 38 2.92 -17.35 11.01
CA GLN A 38 3.51 -16.73 12.18
C GLN A 38 2.76 -15.47 12.59
N ALA A 39 2.45 -14.58 11.64
CA ALA A 39 1.64 -13.39 11.90
C ALA A 39 0.22 -13.76 12.40
N ARG A 40 -0.40 -14.80 11.82
CA ARG A 40 -1.70 -15.32 12.27
C ARG A 40 -1.63 -15.96 13.66
N GLY A 41 -0.51 -16.59 14.00
CA GLY A 41 -0.22 -17.13 15.34
C GLY A 41 -0.13 -16.00 16.37
N MET A 42 0.68 -14.99 16.08
CA MET A 42 0.80 -13.78 16.91
C MET A 42 -0.56 -13.08 17.09
N ALA A 43 -1.31 -12.87 16.00
CA ALA A 43 -2.63 -12.26 16.07
C ALA A 43 -3.63 -13.04 16.94
N ARG A 44 -3.53 -14.38 16.96
CA ARG A 44 -4.36 -15.23 17.84
C ARG A 44 -3.99 -15.07 19.30
N GLU A 45 -2.70 -14.91 19.61
CA GLU A 45 -2.24 -14.62 20.97
C GLU A 45 -2.70 -13.22 21.42
N PHE A 46 -2.55 -12.21 20.56
CA PHE A 46 -3.08 -10.86 20.82
C PHE A 46 -4.59 -10.87 21.05
N GLN A 47 -5.33 -11.66 20.26
CA GLN A 47 -6.77 -11.78 20.41
C GLN A 47 -7.13 -12.43 21.75
N ARG A 48 -6.41 -13.47 22.18
CA ARG A 48 -6.55 -14.04 23.53
C ARG A 48 -6.24 -13.02 24.62
N SER A 49 -5.09 -12.34 24.54
CA SER A 49 -4.70 -11.34 25.55
C SER A 49 -5.66 -10.15 25.58
N MET A 50 -6.20 -9.74 24.44
CA MET A 50 -7.21 -8.68 24.35
C MET A 50 -8.55 -9.14 24.88
N GLU A 51 -8.94 -10.40 24.67
CA GLU A 51 -10.19 -10.95 25.18
C GLU A 51 -10.13 -11.15 26.70
N ASP A 52 -8.98 -11.56 27.24
CA ASP A 52 -8.73 -11.61 28.67
C ASP A 52 -8.70 -10.20 29.28
N ALA A 53 -7.97 -9.26 28.66
CA ALA A 53 -7.92 -7.87 29.10
C ALA A 53 -9.27 -7.14 28.95
N ALA A 54 -10.08 -7.47 27.95
CA ALA A 54 -11.41 -6.89 27.74
C ALA A 54 -12.50 -7.52 28.61
N ARG A 55 -12.29 -8.76 29.06
CA ARG A 55 -13.12 -9.40 30.08
C ARG A 55 -12.84 -8.78 31.45
N GLU A 56 -11.60 -8.34 31.71
CA GLU A 56 -11.22 -7.53 32.87
C GLU A 56 -11.71 -6.06 32.71
N ALA A 57 -11.59 -5.49 31.50
CA ALA A 57 -12.06 -4.16 31.12
C ALA A 57 -13.49 -4.20 30.56
N ASP A 58 -14.43 -4.61 31.39
CA ASP A 58 -15.90 -4.53 31.28
C ASP A 58 -16.48 -4.00 29.93
N ILE A 59 -16.52 -4.86 28.89
CA ILE A 59 -17.53 -5.11 27.82
C ILE A 59 -18.35 -3.93 27.18
N SER A 60 -18.07 -2.67 27.47
CA SER A 60 -18.84 -1.51 26.99
C SER A 60 -18.28 -0.95 25.68
N GLN A 61 -16.95 -0.90 25.52
CA GLN A 61 -16.32 -0.34 24.32
C GLN A 61 -16.38 -1.26 23.09
N LEU A 62 -16.39 -2.58 23.28
CA LEU A 62 -16.49 -3.56 22.17
C LEU A 62 -17.86 -3.55 21.49
N LYS A 63 -18.93 -3.22 22.21
CA LYS A 63 -20.27 -3.03 21.62
C LYS A 63 -20.27 -1.83 20.68
N GLY A 64 -19.66 -0.71 21.08
CA GLY A 64 -19.55 0.50 20.26
C GLY A 64 -18.82 0.27 18.93
N VAL A 65 -17.72 -0.49 18.91
CA VAL A 65 -17.00 -0.81 17.65
C VAL A 65 -17.85 -1.66 16.70
N ARG A 66 -18.62 -2.61 17.26
CA ARG A 66 -19.49 -3.49 16.47
C ARG A 66 -20.71 -2.75 15.92
N ASP A 67 -21.25 -1.79 16.68
CA ASP A 67 -22.33 -0.90 16.23
C ASP A 67 -21.84 0.05 15.12
N VAL A 68 -20.66 0.64 15.26
CA VAL A 68 -20.05 1.47 14.20
C VAL A 68 -19.80 0.66 12.92
N ALA A 69 -19.31 -0.57 13.04
CA ALA A 69 -19.11 -1.45 11.89
C ALA A 69 -20.44 -1.82 11.20
N ASN A 70 -21.51 -2.05 11.98
CA ASN A 70 -22.85 -2.29 11.44
C ASN A 70 -23.43 -1.03 10.78
N ASP A 71 -23.20 0.14 11.36
CA ASP A 71 -23.70 1.41 10.83
C ASP A 71 -23.02 1.76 9.50
N LEU A 72 -21.69 1.61 9.41
CA LEU A 72 -20.94 1.76 8.16
C LEU A 72 -21.39 0.75 7.10
N ARG A 73 -21.70 -0.49 7.50
CA ARG A 73 -22.21 -1.51 6.58
C ARG A 73 -23.65 -1.22 6.14
N SER A 74 -24.44 -0.55 6.97
CA SER A 74 -25.80 -0.12 6.66
C SER A 74 -25.80 1.10 5.72
N LEU A 75 -24.87 2.03 5.92
CA LEU A 75 -24.62 3.18 5.04
C LEU A 75 -24.12 2.74 3.66
N ASN A 76 -23.21 1.76 3.59
CA ASN A 76 -22.76 1.19 2.31
C ASN A 76 -23.84 0.37 1.59
N LYS A 77 -24.90 -0.04 2.30
CA LYS A 77 -26.09 -0.71 1.74
C LYS A 77 -27.16 0.28 1.28
N ARG A 78 -27.04 1.57 1.60
CA ARG A 78 -27.89 2.63 1.02
C ARG A 78 -27.24 3.03 -0.30
N PRO A 79 -27.79 2.61 -1.46
CA PRO A 79 -27.31 3.09 -2.73
C PRO A 79 -27.50 4.60 -2.76
N PHE A 80 -26.62 5.25 -3.50
CA PHE A 80 -26.54 6.68 -3.77
C PHE A 80 -27.85 7.22 -4.40
N GLU A 81 -28.92 7.29 -3.62
CA GLU A 81 -30.23 7.72 -4.08
C GLU A 81 -30.61 8.95 -3.25
N THR A 82 -29.95 10.07 -3.53
CA THR A 82 -30.45 11.46 -3.43
C THR A 82 -29.27 12.41 -3.59
N ILE A 83 -28.71 12.49 -4.80
CA ILE A 83 -28.18 13.76 -5.28
C ILE A 83 -28.90 14.02 -6.59
N LYS A 84 -30.12 14.56 -6.48
CA LYS A 84 -30.73 15.26 -7.60
C LYS A 84 -29.85 16.49 -7.86
N PRO A 85 -29.12 16.58 -8.98
CA PRO A 85 -28.38 17.78 -9.29
C PRO A 85 -29.40 18.89 -9.52
N SER A 86 -29.47 19.84 -8.58
CA SER A 86 -30.27 21.05 -8.76
C SER A 86 -29.60 21.88 -9.87
N PRO A 87 -30.25 22.11 -11.03
CA PRO A 87 -29.65 22.82 -12.15
C PRO A 87 -29.89 24.31 -11.94
N ASN A 88 -29.26 24.92 -10.94
CA ASN A 88 -29.42 26.36 -10.75
C ASN A 88 -28.18 27.05 -10.18
N VAL A 89 -27.02 26.74 -10.76
CA VAL A 89 -25.88 27.66 -10.73
C VAL A 89 -25.96 28.52 -11.98
N LYS A 90 -26.40 29.76 -11.80
CA LYS A 90 -26.37 30.81 -12.81
C LYS A 90 -24.92 30.99 -13.31
N PRO A 91 -24.63 30.86 -14.61
CA PRO A 91 -23.33 31.25 -15.16
C PRO A 91 -23.26 32.78 -15.17
N ALA A 92 -22.71 33.36 -14.11
CA ALA A 92 -22.36 34.77 -14.10
C ALA A 92 -20.99 34.94 -14.75
N ALA A 93 -21.04 35.48 -15.97
CA ALA A 93 -20.01 36.28 -16.62
C ALA A 93 -18.65 35.62 -16.89
N THR A 94 -18.50 35.18 -18.14
CA THR A 94 -17.29 35.34 -18.94
C THR A 94 -16.86 36.81 -18.95
N PRO A 95 -15.56 37.10 -18.77
CA PRO A 95 -14.90 38.05 -19.65
C PRO A 95 -13.87 37.30 -20.48
N ALA A 96 -14.03 37.41 -21.80
CA ALA A 96 -13.07 36.94 -22.77
C ALA A 96 -11.72 37.66 -22.59
N THR A 97 -10.64 36.88 -22.57
CA THR A 97 -9.36 37.30 -23.13
C THR A 97 -8.66 36.04 -23.64
N ALA A 98 -8.64 35.91 -24.95
CA ALA A 98 -7.73 35.06 -25.72
C ALA A 98 -6.92 36.00 -26.62
N PRO A 99 -5.86 35.56 -27.32
CA PRO A 99 -4.82 34.59 -27.01
C PRO A 99 -3.41 35.17 -27.30
N ALA A 100 -2.33 34.59 -26.79
CA ALA A 100 -1.03 34.67 -27.48
C ALA A 100 -0.09 33.51 -27.05
N PRO A 101 0.58 32.87 -28.02
CA PRO A 101 1.36 31.64 -27.82
C PRO A 101 2.79 31.97 -27.39
N VAL A 102 3.37 31.13 -26.53
CA VAL A 102 4.83 31.08 -26.36
C VAL A 102 5.31 29.74 -26.93
N ALA A 103 5.63 29.77 -28.22
CA ALA A 103 6.82 29.09 -28.76
C ALA A 103 8.05 29.60 -27.97
N GLU A 104 9.13 28.87 -27.70
CA GLU A 104 9.75 27.70 -28.31
C GLU A 104 10.70 27.07 -27.24
N PRO A 105 11.18 25.84 -27.45
CA PRO A 105 12.00 25.07 -26.52
C PRO A 105 13.48 25.47 -26.64
N ASN A 106 14.16 25.71 -25.53
CA ASN A 106 15.62 25.84 -25.52
C ASN A 106 16.26 24.53 -25.01
N PRO A 107 17.00 23.80 -25.86
CA PRO A 107 17.82 22.68 -25.44
C PRO A 107 19.15 23.24 -24.92
N VAL A 108 19.51 22.93 -23.67
CA VAL A 108 20.89 23.14 -23.23
C VAL A 108 21.63 21.82 -23.36
N THR A 109 22.40 21.72 -24.44
CA THR A 109 23.31 20.64 -24.75
C THR A 109 24.66 20.88 -24.06
N ALA A 110 25.02 19.93 -23.18
CA ALA A 110 26.36 19.35 -23.03
C ALA A 110 27.48 20.16 -22.31
N PRO A 111 28.68 19.59 -22.14
CA PRO A 111 29.02 18.59 -21.11
C PRO A 111 30.31 18.99 -20.36
N SER A 112 30.67 18.31 -19.25
CA SER A 112 32.06 17.84 -19.02
C SER A 112 32.28 17.15 -17.67
N PRO A 113 33.22 16.19 -17.62
CA PRO A 113 33.43 15.25 -16.52
C PRO A 113 34.51 15.73 -15.56
N VAL A 114 34.42 15.34 -14.29
CA VAL A 114 35.59 15.22 -13.41
C VAL A 114 35.57 13.85 -12.74
N ALA A 115 36.33 12.95 -13.35
CA ALA A 115 36.92 11.83 -12.64
C ALA A 115 37.83 12.38 -11.54
N SER A 116 37.66 11.91 -10.31
CA SER A 116 38.71 11.93 -9.30
C SER A 116 38.79 10.52 -8.73
N ALA A 117 39.71 9.75 -9.31
CA ALA A 117 40.24 8.54 -8.74
C ALA A 117 41.15 8.92 -7.57
N GLN A 118 40.88 8.41 -6.38
CA GLN A 118 41.97 8.00 -5.49
C GLN A 118 41.51 6.86 -4.57
N ALA A 119 42.09 5.70 -4.83
CA ALA A 119 42.11 4.54 -3.97
C ALA A 119 43.11 4.76 -2.80
N ALA A 120 42.81 4.23 -1.61
CA ALA A 120 43.74 3.49 -0.73
C ALA A 120 43.22 3.42 0.72
N ALA A 121 42.77 2.23 1.15
CA ALA A 121 43.12 1.68 2.47
C ALA A 121 44.57 1.14 2.37
N PRO A 122 45.30 0.74 3.45
CA PRO A 122 44.89 0.48 4.85
C PRO A 122 45.88 1.06 5.91
N ALA A 123 45.54 1.03 7.21
CA ALA A 123 46.52 0.83 8.30
C ALA A 123 45.86 0.69 9.68
N ALA A 124 46.34 -0.33 10.39
CA ALA A 124 46.07 -0.71 11.77
C ALA A 124 46.20 0.41 12.81
N ARG A 125 45.41 0.32 13.88
CA ARG A 125 45.84 0.71 15.23
C ARG A 125 45.46 -0.38 16.23
N ALA A 126 46.50 -1.13 16.61
CA ALA A 126 46.58 -1.78 17.90
C ALA A 126 47.00 -0.73 18.95
N SER A 127 46.35 -0.79 20.10
CA SER A 127 46.69 -0.10 21.35
C SER A 127 46.11 -1.06 22.41
N ASP A 128 46.88 -1.98 22.98
CA ASP A 128 47.93 -1.79 23.99
C ASP A 128 47.39 -1.01 25.20
N ASP A 129 46.94 -1.77 26.20
CA ASP A 129 46.52 -1.34 27.53
C ASP A 129 47.09 -2.36 28.53
N PRO A 130 48.03 -1.92 29.38
CA PRO A 130 48.09 -2.47 30.72
C PRO A 130 48.32 -1.38 31.79
N ALA A 131 47.44 -1.35 32.80
CA ALA A 131 47.71 -0.82 34.14
C ALA A 131 46.84 -1.52 35.19
#